data_AF-A0A529C7R3-F1
#
_entry.id   AF-A0A529C7R3-F1
#
_cell.length_a   1.000
_cell.length_b   1.000
_cell.length_c   1.000
_cell.angle_alpha   90.00
_cell.angle_beta   90.00
_cell.angle_gamma   90.00
#
_symmetry.space_group_name_H-M   'P 1'
#
loop_
_entity.id
_entity.type
_entity.pdbx_description
1 polymer ?
#
loop_
_entity_poly.entity_id
_entity_poly.type
_entity_poly.pdbx_seq_one_letter_code
_entity_poly.pdbx_strand_id
1 'polypeptide(L)'
;MLTWTTLNSLGENDLLYRGAVFRFRARTPEEEIREYMLFQTFEASGLGLVRCSGYDAGHVLVCLPKEAKAEGAVAISPKWLASHWREWIGHSIPSQVWVSKEAQESPERLPDE
;
A
#
# COMPACT_ATOMS: atom_id res chain seq x y z
N MET A 1 -7.68 -9.08 13.35
CA MET A 1 -6.31 -8.48 13.48
C MET A 1 -5.58 -8.62 12.16
N LEU A 2 -4.98 -7.54 11.65
CA LEU A 2 -4.23 -7.58 10.38
C LEU A 2 -3.00 -8.49 10.46
N THR A 3 -2.86 -9.40 9.50
CA THR A 3 -1.63 -10.18 9.31
C THR A 3 -0.60 -9.33 8.56
N TRP A 4 0.62 -9.27 9.07
CA TRP A 4 1.71 -8.47 8.49
C TRP A 4 2.83 -9.36 7.96
N THR A 5 3.29 -9.06 6.76
CA THR A 5 4.51 -9.65 6.19
C THR A 5 5.36 -8.56 5.52
N THR A 6 6.59 -8.87 5.14
CA THR A 6 7.44 -7.89 4.43
C THR A 6 7.17 -7.93 2.93
N LEU A 7 7.24 -6.79 2.25
CA LEU A 7 6.99 -6.70 0.80
C LEU A 7 7.86 -7.68 -0.01
N ASN A 8 9.13 -7.86 0.39
CA ASN A 8 10.04 -8.78 -0.30
C ASN A 8 9.72 -10.27 -0.14
N SER A 9 8.97 -10.64 0.91
CA SER A 9 8.58 -12.03 1.14
C SER A 9 7.42 -12.48 0.25
N LEU A 10 6.68 -11.53 -0.33
CA LEU A 10 5.55 -11.83 -1.21
C LEU A 10 6.03 -12.45 -2.53
N GLY A 11 5.37 -13.53 -2.95
CA GLY A 11 5.57 -14.16 -4.25
C GLY A 11 4.85 -13.40 -5.37
N GLU A 12 5.10 -13.79 -6.63
CA GLU A 12 4.45 -13.15 -7.80
C GLU A 12 2.92 -13.25 -7.71
N ASN A 13 2.40 -14.36 -7.19
CA ASN A 13 0.96 -14.62 -7.10
C ASN A 13 0.31 -13.99 -5.85
N ASP A 14 1.08 -13.31 -5.00
CA ASP A 14 0.56 -12.61 -3.83
C ASP A 14 0.02 -11.21 -4.18
N LEU A 15 -0.90 -11.17 -5.14
CA LEU A 15 -1.44 -9.93 -5.68
C LEU A 15 -1.99 -9.00 -4.59
N LEU A 16 -1.72 -7.71 -4.75
CA LEU A 16 -2.12 -6.66 -3.80
C LEU A 16 -3.36 -5.94 -4.34
N TYR A 17 -4.48 -6.11 -3.66
CA TYR A 17 -5.76 -5.50 -4.03
C TYR A 17 -6.00 -4.20 -3.27
N ARG A 18 -7.05 -3.45 -3.67
CA ARG A 18 -7.55 -2.31 -2.89
C ARG A 18 -7.75 -2.72 -1.42
N GLY A 19 -7.42 -1.81 -0.50
CA GLY A 19 -7.47 -2.06 0.93
C GLY A 19 -6.17 -2.60 1.51
N ALA A 20 -5.23 -3.12 0.70
CA ALA A 20 -3.92 -3.52 1.21
C ALA A 20 -3.18 -2.30 1.79
N VAL A 21 -2.54 -2.47 2.95
CA VAL A 21 -1.87 -1.41 3.70
C VAL A 21 -0.37 -1.66 3.74
N PHE A 22 0.42 -0.61 3.50
CA PHE A 22 1.87 -0.59 3.63
C PHE A 22 2.25 0.23 4.83
N ARG A 23 3.17 -0.28 5.66
CA ARG A 23 3.72 0.41 6.81
C ARG A 23 5.24 0.44 6.74
N PHE A 24 5.83 1.61 6.84
CA PHE A 24 7.29 1.78 6.81
C PHE A 24 7.71 3.06 7.54
N ARG A 25 8.96 3.10 7.98
CA ARG A 25 9.56 4.32 8.54
C ARG A 25 10.03 5.23 7.41
N ALA A 26 9.55 6.46 7.37
CA ALA A 26 10.02 7.47 6.43
C ALA A 26 11.39 8.02 6.85
N ARG A 27 12.14 8.53 5.86
CA ARG A 27 13.39 9.25 6.13
C ARG A 27 13.17 10.72 6.49
N THR A 28 12.06 11.33 6.09
CA THR A 28 11.81 12.77 6.32
C THR A 28 10.31 13.07 6.42
N PRO A 29 9.83 13.71 7.51
CA PRO A 29 10.57 14.01 8.75
C PRO A 29 11.09 12.70 9.38
N GLU A 30 12.25 12.79 10.02
CA GLU A 30 12.97 11.61 10.54
C GLU A 30 12.08 10.82 11.51
N GLU A 31 12.13 9.49 11.41
CA GLU A 31 11.49 8.52 12.31
C GLU A 31 9.96 8.38 12.26
N GLU A 32 9.26 9.13 11.41
CA GLU A 32 7.81 8.99 11.24
C GLU A 32 7.43 7.62 10.64
N ILE A 33 6.57 6.86 11.31
CA ILE A 33 5.94 5.66 10.74
C ILE A 33 4.80 6.13 9.83
N ARG A 34 4.87 5.73 8.56
CA ARG A 34 3.85 6.04 7.56
C ARG A 34 3.03 4.83 7.22
N GLU A 35 1.75 5.06 6.98
CA GLU A 35 0.85 4.06 6.42
C GLU A 35 0.14 4.58 5.18
N TYR A 36 0.23 3.80 4.13
CA TYR A 36 -0.47 4.04 2.88
C TYR A 36 -1.34 2.84 2.55
N MET A 37 -2.52 3.09 1.99
CA MET A 37 -3.45 2.05 1.56
C MET A 37 -3.61 2.09 0.04
N LEU A 38 -3.73 0.93 -0.61
CA LEU A 38 -4.19 0.87 -2.00
C LEU A 38 -5.66 1.32 -2.06
N PHE A 39 -5.93 2.39 -2.79
CA PHE A 39 -7.29 2.81 -3.12
C PHE A 39 -7.55 2.60 -4.61
N GLN A 40 -8.83 2.51 -4.96
CA GLN A 40 -9.27 2.37 -6.34
C GLN A 40 -9.36 3.73 -7.02
N THR A 41 -8.84 3.83 -8.25
CA THR A 41 -8.89 5.01 -9.10
C THR A 41 -9.25 4.61 -10.54
N PHE A 42 -9.66 5.57 -11.36
CA PHE A 42 -9.88 5.38 -12.80
C PHE A 42 -8.61 5.65 -13.64
N GLU A 43 -7.50 6.00 -12.98
CA GLU A 43 -6.24 6.32 -13.63
C GLU A 43 -5.28 5.12 -13.72
N ALA A 44 -4.46 5.11 -14.77
CA ALA A 44 -3.31 4.22 -14.93
C ALA A 44 -3.59 2.72 -14.65
N SER A 45 -3.03 2.13 -13.58
CA SER A 45 -3.26 0.72 -13.20
C SER A 45 -4.67 0.44 -12.67
N GLY A 46 -5.44 1.47 -12.34
CA GLY A 46 -6.69 1.40 -11.60
C GLY A 46 -6.52 1.41 -10.07
N LEU A 47 -5.28 1.53 -9.59
CA LEU A 47 -4.95 1.60 -8.16
C LEU A 47 -3.92 2.70 -7.88
N GLY A 48 -4.02 3.30 -6.69
CA GLY A 48 -3.07 4.29 -6.19
C GLY A 48 -2.84 4.12 -4.70
N LEU A 49 -1.89 4.87 -4.15
CA LEU A 49 -1.61 4.91 -2.72
C LEU A 49 -2.13 6.19 -2.11
N VAL A 50 -2.89 6.07 -1.02
CA VAL A 50 -3.38 7.19 -0.22
C VAL A 50 -2.91 7.03 1.22
N ARG A 51 -2.50 8.12 1.85
CA ARG A 51 -2.14 8.12 3.27
C ARG A 51 -3.38 7.77 4.09
N CYS A 52 -3.29 6.74 4.94
CA CYS A 52 -4.44 6.28 5.73
C CYS A 52 -4.33 6.55 7.23
N SER A 53 -3.24 7.17 7.69
CA SER A 53 -3.05 7.52 9.10
C SER A 53 -2.25 8.81 9.28
N GLY A 54 -2.40 9.42 10.46
CA GLY A 54 -1.75 10.69 10.83
C GLY A 54 -2.49 11.93 10.32
N TYR A 55 -1.87 13.09 10.51
CA TYR A 55 -2.45 14.39 10.15
C TYR A 55 -2.69 14.56 8.63
N ASP A 56 -1.84 13.96 7.80
CA ASP A 56 -1.96 14.00 6.33
C ASP A 56 -2.83 12.85 5.77
N ALA A 57 -3.65 12.20 6.60
CA ALA A 57 -4.56 11.16 6.13
C ALA A 57 -5.50 11.70 5.03
N GLY A 58 -5.72 10.91 3.98
CA GLY A 58 -6.45 11.30 2.79
C GLY A 58 -5.58 11.88 1.66
N HIS A 59 -4.30 12.18 1.91
CA HIS A 59 -3.39 12.64 0.87
C HIS A 59 -3.02 11.50 -0.09
N VAL A 60 -3.37 11.64 -1.37
CA VAL A 60 -2.94 10.73 -2.44
C VAL A 60 -1.45 10.91 -2.69
N LEU A 61 -0.67 9.85 -2.49
CA LEU A 61 0.76 9.84 -2.80
C LEU A 61 1.00 9.71 -4.29
N VAL A 62 0.37 8.70 -4.91
CA VAL A 62 0.59 8.38 -6.32
C VAL A 62 -0.52 7.49 -6.88
N CYS A 63 -0.88 7.69 -8.14
CA CYS A 63 -1.60 6.70 -8.95
C CYS A 63 -0.56 5.79 -9.64
N LEU A 64 -0.61 4.48 -9.37
CA LEU A 64 0.43 3.57 -9.84
C LEU A 64 0.32 3.36 -11.36
N PRO A 65 1.47 3.31 -12.06
CA PRO A 65 1.50 3.25 -13.52
C PRO A 65 0.99 1.91 -14.04
N LYS A 66 0.65 1.83 -15.34
CA LYS A 66 0.01 0.64 -15.92
C LYS A 66 0.84 -0.64 -15.74
N GLU A 67 2.16 -0.50 -15.77
CA GLU A 67 3.16 -1.57 -15.64
C GLU A 67 3.14 -2.20 -14.24
N ALA A 68 2.64 -1.49 -13.23
CA ALA A 68 2.48 -2.04 -11.88
C ALA A 68 1.33 -3.04 -11.77
N LYS A 69 0.38 -2.98 -12.71
CA LYS A 69 -0.82 -3.80 -12.71
C LYS A 69 -0.48 -5.25 -13.03
N ALA A 70 -0.98 -6.16 -12.21
CA ALA A 70 -0.93 -7.58 -12.50
C ALA A 70 -1.83 -7.92 -13.70
N GLU A 71 -1.37 -8.81 -14.57
CA GLU A 71 -2.13 -9.24 -15.74
C GLU A 71 -3.45 -9.89 -15.32
N GLY A 72 -4.55 -9.55 -16.01
CA GLY A 72 -5.87 -10.12 -15.76
C GLY A 72 -6.59 -9.66 -14.48
N ALA A 73 -6.00 -8.79 -13.65
CA ALA A 73 -6.60 -8.34 -12.39
C ALA A 73 -6.47 -6.82 -12.16
N VAL A 74 -7.41 -6.22 -11.41
CA VAL A 74 -7.23 -4.88 -10.83
C VAL A 74 -6.51 -5.03 -9.49
N ALA A 75 -5.24 -5.41 -9.58
CA ALA A 75 -4.33 -5.65 -8.47
C ALA A 75 -2.90 -5.27 -8.88
N ILE A 76 -2.02 -5.06 -7.91
CA ILE A 76 -0.61 -4.71 -8.12
C ILE A 76 0.28 -5.94 -7.94
N SER A 77 1.26 -6.12 -8.83
CA SER A 77 2.31 -7.14 -8.65
C SER A 77 3.24 -6.71 -7.49
N PRO A 78 3.39 -7.53 -6.44
CA PRO A 78 4.31 -7.23 -5.35
C PRO A 78 5.78 -7.21 -5.81
N LYS A 79 6.14 -7.98 -6.85
CA LYS A 79 7.50 -7.98 -7.42
C LYS A 79 7.80 -6.72 -8.20
N TRP A 80 6.84 -6.23 -8.97
CA TRP A 80 6.96 -4.92 -9.62
C TRP A 80 7.12 -3.84 -8.55
N LEU A 81 6.25 -3.85 -7.53
CA LEU A 81 6.24 -2.84 -6.49
C LEU A 81 7.54 -2.82 -5.68
N ALA A 82 8.09 -3.98 -5.33
CA ALA A 82 9.38 -4.08 -4.64
C ALA A 82 10.52 -3.51 -5.49
N SER A 83 10.55 -3.82 -6.80
CA SER A 83 11.59 -3.36 -7.72
C SER A 83 11.54 -1.85 -7.97
N HIS A 84 10.34 -1.24 -7.93
CA HIS A 84 10.11 0.17 -8.26
C HIS A 84 9.77 1.04 -7.04
N TRP A 85 9.84 0.48 -5.82
CA TRP A 85 9.43 1.16 -4.58
C TRP A 85 10.08 2.53 -4.40
N ARG A 86 11.39 2.61 -4.64
CA ARG A 86 12.17 3.84 -4.44
C ARG A 86 11.89 4.92 -5.47
N GLU A 87 11.42 4.53 -6.63
CA GLU A 87 11.06 5.44 -7.72
C GLU A 87 9.67 6.04 -7.49
N TRP A 88 8.72 5.23 -7.01
CA TRP A 88 7.31 5.63 -6.95
C TRP A 88 6.80 6.02 -5.56
N ILE A 89 7.42 5.55 -4.48
CA ILE A 89 6.83 5.60 -3.14
C ILE A 89 7.74 6.31 -2.13
N GLY A 90 8.98 5.85 -1.99
CA GLY A 90 9.89 6.51 -1.06
C GLY A 90 11.22 5.81 -0.82
N HIS A 91 12.09 6.45 -0.04
CA HIS A 91 13.47 6.02 0.15
C HIS A 91 13.68 4.90 1.18
N SER A 92 12.61 4.28 1.68
CA SER A 92 12.72 3.04 2.47
C SER A 92 13.17 1.88 1.58
N ILE A 93 13.81 0.88 2.18
CA ILE A 93 14.13 -0.36 1.45
C ILE A 93 12.91 -1.29 1.47
N PRO A 94 12.57 -1.97 0.37
CA PRO A 94 11.41 -2.87 0.30
C PRO A 94 11.35 -3.94 1.41
N SER A 95 12.49 -4.44 1.89
CA SER A 95 12.56 -5.40 3.01
C SER A 95 12.18 -4.80 4.37
N GLN A 96 12.12 -3.47 4.49
CA GLN A 96 11.64 -2.72 5.66
C GLN A 96 10.22 -2.20 5.48
N VAL A 97 9.54 -2.59 4.39
CA VAL A 97 8.14 -2.26 4.15
C VAL A 97 7.29 -3.46 4.58
N TRP A 98 6.43 -3.22 5.56
CA TRP A 98 5.44 -4.18 6.01
C TRP A 98 4.18 -4.02 5.19
N VAL A 99 3.54 -5.14 4.85
CA VAL A 99 2.32 -5.21 4.05
C VAL A 99 1.30 -6.03 4.80
N SER A 100 0.09 -5.51 4.90
CA SER A 100 -1.09 -6.32 5.17
C SER A 100 -1.94 -6.35 3.90
N LYS A 101 -2.25 -7.56 3.41
CA LYS A 101 -3.07 -7.76 2.20
C LYS A 101 -4.56 -7.57 2.48
N GLU A 102 -4.94 -7.56 3.75
CA GLU A 102 -6.31 -7.45 4.22
C GLU A 102 -6.65 -5.99 4.48
N ALA A 103 -7.90 -5.61 4.20
CA ALA A 103 -8.42 -4.33 4.66
C ALA A 103 -8.66 -4.37 6.17
N GLN A 104 -8.76 -3.19 6.80
CA GLN A 104 -9.29 -3.14 8.17
C GLN A 104 -10.68 -3.79 8.23
N GLU A 105 -10.95 -4.47 9.34
CA GLU A 105 -12.26 -5.06 9.61
C GLU A 105 -13.33 -3.97 9.54
N SER A 106 -14.47 -4.29 8.92
CA SER A 106 -15.59 -3.35 8.87
C SER A 106 -16.14 -3.17 10.28
N PRO A 107 -16.39 -1.93 10.73
CA PRO A 107 -17.01 -1.71 12.03
C PRO A 107 -18.39 -2.36 12.06
N GLU A 108 -18.67 -3.12 13.12
CA GLU A 108 -19.97 -3.79 13.30
C GLU A 108 -21.05 -2.86 13.88
N ARG A 109 -20.63 -1.73 14.45
CA ARG A 109 -21.50 -0.74 15.13
C ARG A 109 -20.96 0.67 14.94
N LEU A 110 -21.85 1.66 15.07
CA LEU A 110 -21.43 3.05 15.18
C LEU A 110 -20.71 3.30 16.51
N PRO A 111 -19.90 4.38 16.62
CA PRO A 111 -19.20 4.70 17.85
C PRO A 111 -20.10 4.91 19.09
N ASP A 112 -21.36 5.23 18.87
CA ASP A 112 -22.37 5.55 19.88
C ASP A 112 -23.49 4.50 20.01
N GLU A 113 -23.40 3.38 19.28
CA GLU A 113 -24.32 2.22 19.34
C GLU A 113 -23.91 1.11 20.32
#